data_AF-A0A4V6E3J3-F1
#
_entry.id   AF-A0A4V6E3J3-F1
#
_cell.length_a   1.000
_cell.length_b   1.000
_cell.length_c   1.000
_cell.angle_alpha   90.00
_cell.angle_beta   90.00
_cell.angle_gamma   90.00
#
_symmetry.space_group_name_H-M   'P 1'
#
loop_
_entity.id
_entity.type
_entity.pdbx_description
1 polymer ?
#
loop_
_entity_poly.entity_id
_entity_poly.type
_entity_poly.pdbx_seq_one_letter_code
_entity_poly.pdbx_strand_id
1 'polypeptide(L)'
;GFYPGGVTRAYLRIRWFETDDFNIHYSEQYQTGNSWDCRWDRHPNDHNTRKHFHPPPDTSTPGADTDYPDDWRDVLTTVLTDLDDRIEAFWDQ
;
A
#
# COMPACT_ATOMS: atom_id res chain seq x y z
N GLY A 1 16.02 12.84 5.02
CA GLY A 1 14.80 12.27 4.42
C GLY A 1 14.06 11.51 5.49
N PHE A 2 12.74 11.40 5.39
CA PHE A 2 11.84 10.85 6.43
C PHE A 2 12.00 9.34 6.69
N TYR A 3 12.92 8.66 6.01
CA TYR A 3 13.23 7.25 6.26
C TYR A 3 14.53 7.10 7.05
N PRO A 4 14.61 6.16 7.99
CA PRO A 4 15.86 5.84 8.68
C PRO A 4 16.89 5.29 7.70
N GLY A 5 18.17 5.37 8.05
CA GLY A 5 19.28 4.95 7.19
C GLY A 5 19.22 3.49 6.71
N GLY A 6 18.44 2.63 7.37
CA GLY A 6 18.21 1.25 6.96
C GLY A 6 17.38 1.08 5.69
N VAL A 7 16.57 2.06 5.29
CA VAL A 7 15.79 2.03 4.05
C VAL A 7 16.61 2.65 2.92
N THR A 8 16.92 1.86 1.90
CA THR A 8 17.72 2.28 0.73
C THR A 8 16.87 2.88 -0.37
N ARG A 9 15.62 2.44 -0.50
CA ARG A 9 14.69 2.87 -1.54
C ARG A 9 13.26 2.67 -1.04
N ALA A 10 12.40 3.64 -1.30
CA ALA A 10 10.97 3.50 -1.16
C ALA A 10 10.30 3.97 -2.45
N TYR A 11 9.19 3.35 -2.84
CA TYR A 11 8.40 3.80 -3.98
C TYR A 11 6.92 3.52 -3.78
N LEU A 12 6.10 4.49 -4.18
CA LEU A 12 4.65 4.35 -4.33
C LEU A 12 4.34 4.25 -5.83
N ARG A 13 3.74 3.14 -6.25
CA ARG A 13 3.27 2.92 -7.62
C ARG A 13 1.75 2.95 -7.62
N ILE A 14 1.17 3.81 -8.45
CA ILE A 14 -0.26 3.98 -8.59
C ILE A 14 -0.65 3.59 -10.01
N ARG A 15 -1.64 2.71 -10.15
CA ARG A 15 -2.29 2.38 -11.42
C ARG A 15 -3.79 2.56 -11.25
N TRP A 16 -4.38 3.33 -12.16
CA TRP A 16 -5.81 3.61 -12.19
C TRP A 16 -6.37 3.21 -13.55
N PHE A 17 -7.59 2.66 -13.56
CA PHE A 17 -8.27 2.20 -14.77
C PHE A 17 -9.56 2.96 -15.01
N GLU A 18 -10.02 3.03 -16.26
CA GLU A 18 -11.30 3.66 -16.62
C GLU A 18 -12.51 2.93 -16.05
N THR A 19 -12.34 1.66 -15.65
CA THR A 19 -13.37 0.84 -14.98
C THR A 19 -13.57 1.19 -13.51
N ASP A 20 -12.93 2.26 -13.03
CA ASP A 20 -12.81 2.60 -11.60
C ASP A 20 -12.03 1.56 -10.79
N ASP A 21 -11.35 0.60 -11.44
CA ASP A 21 -10.41 -0.28 -10.76
C ASP A 21 -9.08 0.45 -10.48
N PHE A 22 -8.34 -0.04 -9.48
CA PHE A 22 -6.98 0.43 -9.21
C PHE A 22 -6.11 -0.64 -8.57
N ASN A 23 -4.80 -0.44 -8.71
CA ASN A 23 -3.77 -1.10 -7.91
C ASN A 23 -2.79 -0.03 -7.43
N ILE A 24 -2.64 0.07 -6.11
CA ILE A 24 -1.66 0.94 -5.48
C ILE A 24 -0.71 0.06 -4.68
N HIS A 25 0.57 0.12 -5.01
CA HIS A 25 1.62 -0.69 -4.37
C HIS A 25 2.68 0.22 -3.78
N TYR A 26 2.90 0.09 -2.48
CA TYR A 26 4.02 0.70 -1.80
C TYR A 26 5.06 -0.35 -1.42
N SER A 27 6.34 0.00 -1.58
CA SER A 27 7.46 -0.90 -1.33
C SER A 27 8.63 -0.15 -0.72
N GLU A 28 9.25 -0.76 0.29
CA GLU A 28 10.51 -0.35 0.90
C GLU A 28 11.56 -1.44 0.66
N GLN A 29 12.79 -1.02 0.38
CA GLN A 29 13.93 -1.90 0.18
C GLN A 29 14.98 -1.58 1.23
N TYR A 30 15.35 -2.56 2.04
CA TYR A 30 16.23 -2.38 3.18
C TYR A 30 17.67 -2.76 2.84
N GLN A 31 18.63 -2.14 3.54
CA GLN A 31 20.05 -2.50 3.45
C GLN A 31 20.32 -3.97 3.78
N THR A 32 19.47 -4.59 4.60
CA THR A 32 19.54 -6.00 4.97
C THR A 32 19.14 -6.96 3.86
N GLY A 33 18.60 -6.44 2.73
CA GLY A 33 18.07 -7.24 1.63
C GLY A 33 16.59 -7.62 1.77
N ASN A 34 15.96 -7.29 2.91
CA ASN A 34 14.52 -7.49 3.10
C ASN A 34 13.71 -6.38 2.41
N SER A 35 12.44 -6.68 2.13
CA SER A 35 11.47 -5.69 1.67
C SER A 35 10.27 -5.60 2.61
N TRP A 36 9.55 -4.49 2.49
CA TRP A 36 8.27 -4.27 3.12
C TRP A 36 7.33 -3.75 2.05
N ASP A 37 6.29 -4.52 1.74
CA ASP A 37 5.40 -4.28 0.63
C ASP A 37 3.95 -4.35 1.07
N CYS A 38 3.12 -3.36 0.73
CA CYS A 38 1.68 -3.41 0.94
C CYS A 38 0.93 -2.92 -0.30
N ARG A 39 -0.32 -3.39 -0.48
CA ARG A 39 -1.14 -3.00 -1.63
C ARG A 39 -2.57 -2.68 -1.26
N TRP A 40 -3.13 -1.68 -1.92
CA TRP A 40 -4.54 -1.37 -1.92
C TRP A 40 -5.07 -1.65 -3.32
N ASP A 41 -6.08 -2.52 -3.40
CA ASP A 41 -6.58 -3.05 -4.65
C ASP A 41 -8.09 -2.89 -4.76
N ARG A 42 -8.52 -2.41 -5.93
CA ARG A 42 -9.91 -2.43 -6.37
C ARG A 42 -9.94 -3.12 -7.72
N HIS A 43 -10.25 -4.41 -7.75
CA HIS A 43 -10.45 -5.18 -8.97
C HIS A 43 -11.19 -6.49 -8.68
N PRO A 44 -11.89 -7.07 -9.66
CA PRO A 44 -12.47 -8.41 -9.50
C PRO A 44 -11.37 -9.48 -9.36
N ASN A 45 -11.58 -10.46 -8.48
CA ASN A 45 -10.80 -11.69 -8.39
C ASN A 45 -11.68 -12.82 -7.80
N ASP A 46 -11.12 -14.02 -7.60
CA ASP A 46 -11.83 -15.22 -7.13
C ASP A 46 -11.68 -15.51 -5.62
N HIS A 47 -10.86 -14.73 -4.90
CA HIS A 47 -10.43 -15.02 -3.53
C HIS A 47 -10.70 -13.89 -2.52
N ASN A 48 -11.10 -12.71 -2.99
CA ASN A 48 -11.45 -11.53 -2.22
C ASN A 48 -12.66 -10.82 -2.85
N THR A 49 -13.28 -9.95 -2.06
CA THR A 49 -14.18 -8.92 -2.60
C THR A 49 -13.42 -7.96 -3.52
N ARG A 50 -14.16 -7.21 -4.36
CA ARG A 50 -13.58 -6.28 -5.34
C ARG A 50 -12.58 -5.31 -4.69
N LYS A 51 -12.83 -4.86 -3.46
CA LYS A 51 -11.97 -3.94 -2.71
C LYS A 51 -11.24 -4.73 -1.62
N HIS A 52 -9.92 -4.75 -1.65
CA HIS A 52 -9.11 -5.51 -0.69
C HIS A 52 -7.76 -4.84 -0.44
N PHE A 53 -7.16 -5.19 0.70
CA PHE A 53 -5.84 -4.74 1.13
C PHE A 53 -4.92 -5.93 1.29
N HIS A 54 -3.72 -5.88 0.70
CA HIS A 54 -2.66 -6.84 0.97
C HIS A 54 -1.70 -6.24 2.01
N PRO A 55 -1.67 -6.79 3.23
CA PRO A 55 -0.84 -6.24 4.28
C PRO A 55 0.65 -6.46 4.02
N PRO A 56 1.50 -5.65 4.66
CA PRO A 56 2.92 -5.94 4.76
C PRO A 56 3.21 -7.23 5.55
N PRO A 57 4.41 -7.82 5.37
CA PRO A 57 5.54 -7.30 4.58
C PRO A 57 5.58 -7.78 3.12
N ASP A 58 4.74 -8.74 2.73
CA ASP A 58 4.95 -9.52 1.51
C ASP A 58 3.76 -9.52 0.54
N THR A 59 2.72 -8.71 0.80
CA THR A 59 1.50 -8.65 0.01
C THR A 59 0.80 -10.00 -0.18
N SER A 60 0.81 -10.84 0.86
CA SER A 60 0.22 -12.19 0.84
C SER A 60 -1.20 -12.26 0.25
N THR A 61 -1.49 -13.38 -0.44
CA THR A 61 -2.82 -13.71 -1.00
C THR A 61 -3.46 -14.84 -0.19
N PRO A 62 -4.76 -14.76 0.16
CA PRO A 62 -5.68 -13.66 -0.10
C PRO A 62 -5.36 -12.41 0.73
N GLY A 63 -5.78 -11.24 0.22
CA GLY A 63 -5.76 -10.01 1.00
C GLY A 63 -6.88 -10.00 2.05
N ALA A 64 -6.97 -8.90 2.79
CA ALA A 64 -8.09 -8.60 3.66
C ALA A 64 -9.14 -7.80 2.88
N ASP A 65 -10.39 -8.26 2.88
CA ASP A 65 -11.51 -7.48 2.34
C ASP A 65 -11.65 -6.15 3.09
N THR A 66 -11.89 -5.07 2.35
CA THR A 66 -12.03 -3.73 2.90
C THR A 66 -12.95 -2.89 2.04
N ASP A 67 -13.24 -1.66 2.48
CA ASP A 67 -13.92 -0.67 1.66
C ASP A 67 -13.02 0.53 1.41
N TYR A 68 -13.22 1.18 0.27
CA TYR A 68 -12.48 2.36 -0.16
C TYR A 68 -13.45 3.40 -0.70
N PRO A 69 -13.22 4.70 -0.45
CA PRO A 69 -14.05 5.77 -1.00
C PRO A 69 -14.17 5.71 -2.53
N ASP A 70 -15.28 6.13 -3.10
CA ASP A 70 -15.46 6.09 -4.56
C ASP A 70 -14.67 7.19 -5.28
N ASP A 71 -14.48 8.38 -4.68
CA ASP A 71 -13.64 9.43 -5.27
C ASP A 71 -12.16 9.05 -5.18
N TRP A 72 -11.46 9.13 -6.31
CA TRP A 72 -10.05 8.75 -6.39
C TRP A 72 -9.13 9.59 -5.50
N ARG A 73 -9.50 10.86 -5.21
CA ARG A 73 -8.70 11.72 -4.31
C ARG A 73 -8.83 11.25 -2.86
N ASP A 74 -10.01 10.77 -2.48
CA ASP A 74 -10.25 10.23 -1.16
C ASP A 74 -9.51 8.90 -0.98
N VAL A 75 -9.47 8.05 -2.02
CA VAL A 75 -8.60 6.85 -2.03
C VAL A 75 -7.13 7.20 -1.84
N LEU A 76 -6.61 8.18 -2.59
CA LEU A 76 -5.22 8.62 -2.41
C LEU A 76 -4.97 9.20 -1.02
N THR A 77 -5.94 9.89 -0.44
CA THR A 77 -5.85 10.41 0.92
C THR A 77 -5.76 9.29 1.93
N THR A 78 -6.57 8.23 1.80
CA THR A 78 -6.47 7.02 2.63
C THR A 78 -5.09 6.40 2.53
N VAL A 79 -4.59 6.13 1.31
CA VAL A 79 -3.27 5.52 1.13
C VAL A 79 -2.16 6.37 1.71
N LEU A 80 -2.18 7.69 1.47
CA LEU A 80 -1.15 8.58 1.99
C LEU A 80 -1.21 8.70 3.51
N THR A 81 -2.39 8.62 4.12
CA THR A 81 -2.55 8.59 5.59
C THR A 81 -1.96 7.31 6.17
N ASP A 82 -2.29 6.14 5.60
CA ASP A 82 -1.71 4.86 6.04
C ASP A 82 -0.18 4.85 5.94
N LEU A 83 0.37 5.50 4.91
CA LEU A 83 1.81 5.64 4.72
C LEU A 83 2.44 6.66 5.66
N ASP A 84 1.72 7.72 6.03
CA ASP A 84 2.18 8.69 7.01
C ASP A 84 2.34 8.01 8.37
N ASP A 85 1.32 7.28 8.84
CA ASP A 85 1.37 6.47 10.06
C ASP A 85 2.57 5.50 10.04
N ARG A 86 2.80 4.84 8.89
CA ARG A 86 3.93 3.91 8.71
C ARG A 86 5.29 4.62 8.82
N ILE A 87 5.41 5.82 8.27
CA ILE A 87 6.65 6.60 8.28
C ILE A 87 6.88 7.20 9.66
N GLU A 88 5.84 7.74 10.30
CA GLU A 88 5.87 8.27 11.67
C GLU A 88 6.30 7.19 12.68
N ALA A 89 5.83 5.94 12.51
CA ALA A 89 6.23 4.82 13.35
C ALA A 89 7.74 4.52 13.35
N PHE A 90 8.54 5.04 12.40
CA PHE A 90 10.01 4.96 12.47
C PHE A 90 10.62 5.93 13.49
N TRP A 91 9.92 6.99 13.86
CA TRP A 91 10.42 8.09 14.68
C TRP A 91 9.89 8.08 16.11
N ASP A 92 8.78 7.37 16.35
CA ASP A 92 8.20 7.17 17.68
C ASP A 92 8.80 5.97 18.45
N GLN A 93 9.95 5.43 17.99
CA GLN A 93 10.72 4.37 18.66
C GLN A 93 12.04 4.86 19.24
#